data_AF-A0A1S2P7W5-F1
#
_entry.id   AF-A0A1S2P7W5-F1
#
_cell.length_a   1.000
_cell.length_b   1.000
_cell.length_c   1.000
_cell.angle_alpha   90.00
_cell.angle_beta   90.00
_cell.angle_gamma   90.00
#
_symmetry.space_group_name_H-M   'P 1'
#
loop_
_entity.id
_entity.type
_entity.pdbx_description
1 polymer ?
#
loop_
_entity_poly.entity_id
_entity_poly.type
_entity_poly.pdbx_seq_one_letter_code
_entity_poly.pdbx_strand_id
1 'polypeptide(L)'
;MRLAIGDVVRDRTDMVIGTVARIDMNEAGRVVLTVPGGFPRLVAVADLEIVSRYSKPPTAKLHLAAVLVFLIALLTSYIAAHSVQLLGGSWLLTFMAGLGAYEIYSIGFRWCCRLTGPRRFRV
;
A
#
# COMPACT_ATOMS: atom_id res chain seq x y z
N MET A 1 11.44 -13.60 15.09
CA MET A 1 10.77 -12.48 14.41
C MET A 1 11.24 -12.41 12.96
N ARG A 2 10.35 -12.17 11.97
CA ARG A 2 10.75 -11.83 10.59
C ARG A 2 10.78 -10.32 10.44
N LEU A 3 11.99 -9.76 10.44
CA LEU A 3 12.28 -8.37 10.10
C LEU A 3 12.51 -8.23 8.60
N ALA A 4 12.09 -7.11 8.03
CA ALA A 4 12.35 -6.73 6.65
C ALA A 4 13.22 -5.47 6.59
N ILE A 5 13.99 -5.33 5.51
CA ILE A 5 14.70 -4.08 5.23
C ILE A 5 13.67 -2.95 5.07
N GLY A 6 13.93 -1.83 5.75
CA GLY A 6 13.06 -0.67 5.84
C GLY A 6 12.09 -0.70 7.02
N ASP A 7 12.01 -1.80 7.79
CA ASP A 7 11.19 -1.83 9.01
C ASP A 7 11.74 -0.81 10.01
N VAL A 8 10.85 -0.10 10.69
CA VAL A 8 11.21 0.79 11.80
C VAL A 8 11.15 -0.03 13.08
N VAL A 9 12.27 -0.13 13.76
CA VAL A 9 12.44 -0.89 14.99
C VAL A 9 12.96 0.00 16.09
N ARG A 10 12.64 -0.37 17.33
CA ARG A 10 13.16 0.24 18.55
C ARG A 10 14.07 -0.77 19.23
N ASP A 11 15.26 -0.33 19.57
CA ASP A 11 16.16 -1.08 20.43
C ASP A 11 15.66 -0.99 21.88
N ARG A 12 15.50 -2.12 22.57
CA ARG A 12 15.08 -2.15 23.99
C ARG A 12 16.17 -1.66 24.94
N THR A 13 17.43 -1.79 24.56
CA THR A 13 18.57 -1.47 25.43
C THR A 13 18.77 0.03 25.52
N ASP A 14 18.81 0.70 24.37
CA ASP A 14 19.06 2.15 24.26
C ASP A 14 17.78 2.96 24.04
N MET A 15 16.62 2.32 23.89
CA MET A 15 15.33 2.94 23.55
C MET A 15 15.33 3.74 22.24
N VAL A 16 16.39 3.62 21.42
CA VAL A 16 16.61 4.33 20.15
C VAL A 16 15.76 3.71 19.05
N ILE A 17 15.19 4.58 18.21
CA ILE A 17 14.41 4.19 17.02
C ILE A 17 15.30 4.27 15.79
N GLY A 18 15.31 3.20 14.99
CA GLY A 18 16.08 3.13 13.76
C GLY A 18 15.35 2.35 12.67
N THR A 19 15.84 2.48 11.45
CA THR A 19 15.35 1.71 10.30
C THR A 19 16.29 0.56 9.99
N VAL A 20 15.75 -0.64 9.75
CA VAL A 20 16.53 -1.81 9.35
C VAL A 20 17.13 -1.56 7.96
N ALA A 21 18.45 -1.41 7.87
CA ALA A 21 19.15 -1.21 6.60
C ALA A 21 19.65 -2.52 5.99
N ARG A 22 20.11 -3.44 6.84
CA ARG A 22 20.63 -4.74 6.40
C ARG A 22 20.36 -5.80 7.46
N ILE A 23 20.02 -6.99 7.00
CA ILE A 23 19.85 -8.17 7.85
C ILE A 23 21.02 -9.09 7.54
N ASP A 24 21.85 -9.37 8.54
CA ASP A 24 22.95 -10.30 8.38
C ASP A 24 22.56 -11.64 9.01
N MET A 25 22.24 -12.61 8.15
CA MET A 25 21.75 -13.94 8.54
C MET A 25 22.88 -14.91 8.93
N ASN A 26 24.02 -14.40 9.37
CA ASN A 26 25.01 -15.24 10.04
C ASN A 26 24.46 -15.79 11.37
N GLU A 27 25.10 -16.80 11.94
CA GLU A 27 24.65 -17.57 13.12
C GLU A 27 24.24 -16.72 14.35
N ALA A 28 24.68 -15.45 14.41
CA ALA A 28 24.35 -14.51 15.47
C ALA A 28 23.07 -13.68 15.24
N GLY A 29 22.40 -13.79 14.08
CA GLY A 29 21.14 -13.09 13.78
C GLY A 29 21.20 -11.59 14.12
N ARG A 30 22.13 -10.85 13.48
CA ARG A 30 22.34 -9.42 13.74
C ARG A 30 21.73 -8.57 12.63
N VAL A 31 21.25 -7.39 13.01
CA VAL A 31 20.61 -6.44 12.11
C VAL A 31 21.33 -5.11 12.20
N VAL A 32 21.62 -4.53 11.03
CA VAL A 32 22.17 -3.18 10.93
C VAL A 32 21.03 -2.19 10.95
N LEU A 33 20.98 -1.36 11.99
CA LEU A 33 20.06 -0.25 12.14
C LEU A 33 20.71 1.03 11.62
N THR A 34 19.96 1.80 10.84
CA THR A 34 20.29 3.20 10.55
C THR A 34 19.47 4.08 11.47
N VAL A 35 20.16 4.89 12.28
CA VAL A 35 19.55 5.85 13.21
C VAL A 35 19.59 7.24 12.56
N PRO A 36 18.51 8.04 12.61
CA PRO A 36 18.52 9.39 12.05
C PRO A 36 19.60 10.24 12.73
N GLY A 37 20.56 10.74 11.94
CA GLY A 37 21.67 11.58 12.43
C GLY A 37 22.83 10.81 13.08
N GLY A 38 22.86 9.48 12.99
CA GLY A 38 23.91 8.65 13.59
C GLY A 38 24.57 7.67 12.61
N PHE A 39 25.59 6.98 13.11
CA PHE A 39 26.23 5.88 12.38
C PHE A 39 25.37 4.61 12.42
N PRO A 40 25.46 3.75 11.39
CA PRO A 40 24.82 2.46 11.41
C PRO A 40 25.32 1.61 12.58
N ARG A 41 24.40 0.96 13.30
CA ARG A 41 24.70 0.12 14.48
C ARG A 41 24.29 -1.33 14.21
N LEU A 42 25.09 -2.29 14.68
CA LEU A 42 24.72 -3.69 14.71
C LEU A 42 24.03 -4.01 16.03
N VAL A 43 22.79 -4.49 15.96
CA VAL A 43 22.00 -4.89 17.13
C VAL A 43 21.49 -6.31 16.94
N ALA A 44 21.40 -7.09 18.03
CA ALA A 44 20.86 -8.44 18.00
C ALA A 44 19.34 -8.39 17.75
N VAL A 45 18.82 -9.32 16.95
CA VAL A 45 17.37 -9.37 16.67
C VAL A 45 16.52 -9.56 17.94
N ALA A 46 17.08 -10.18 18.99
CA ALA A 46 16.40 -10.40 20.25
C ALA A 46 16.05 -9.10 21.00
N ASP A 47 16.84 -8.04 20.81
CA ASP A 47 16.69 -6.78 21.52
C ASP A 47 15.84 -5.76 20.75
N LEU A 48 15.36 -6.15 19.56
CA LEU A 48 14.58 -5.29 18.67
C LEU A 48 13.08 -5.49 18.84
N GLU A 49 12.37 -4.37 18.97
CA GLU A 49 10.92 -4.31 18.96
C GLU A 49 10.43 -3.61 17.69
N ILE A 50 9.47 -4.21 16.99
CA ILE A 50 8.95 -3.66 15.73
C ILE A 50 7.97 -2.52 16.05
N VAL A 51 8.35 -1.29 15.70
CA VAL A 51 7.50 -0.09 15.86
C VAL A 51 6.60 0.09 14.64
N SER A 52 7.15 -0.09 13.44
CA SER A 52 6.36 -0.08 12.22
C SER A 52 6.99 -0.97 11.15
N ARG A 53 6.16 -1.72 10.42
CA ARG A 53 6.63 -2.51 9.28
C ARG A 53 6.71 -1.62 8.05
N TYR A 54 7.76 -1.81 7.25
CA TYR A 54 7.93 -1.19 5.95
C TYR A 54 6.72 -1.51 5.06
N SER A 55 6.00 -0.46 4.65
CA SER A 55 5.08 -0.58 3.53
C SER A 55 5.90 -0.48 2.25
N LYS A 56 6.00 -1.58 1.50
CA LYS A 56 6.66 -1.59 0.20
C LYS A 56 6.08 -0.45 -0.66
N PRO A 57 6.89 0.44 -1.23
CA PRO A 57 6.40 1.55 -2.03
C PRO A 57 5.57 1.01 -3.19
N PRO A 58 4.52 1.74 -3.60
CA PRO A 58 3.66 1.31 -4.69
C PRO A 58 4.52 1.04 -5.92
N THR A 59 4.59 -0.24 -6.30
CA THR A 59 5.40 -0.66 -7.44
C THR A 59 4.81 -0.08 -8.74
N ALA A 60 5.64 0.12 -9.78
CA ALA A 60 5.18 0.59 -11.09
C ALA A 60 4.01 -0.24 -11.67
N LYS A 61 3.92 -1.52 -11.31
CA LYS A 61 2.81 -2.42 -11.67
C LYS A 61 1.46 -1.96 -11.08
N LEU A 62 1.47 -1.42 -9.87
CA LEU A 62 0.28 -0.93 -9.18
C LEU A 62 -0.22 0.38 -9.79
N HIS A 63 0.71 1.24 -10.24
CA HIS A 63 0.38 2.42 -11.04
C HIS A 63 -0.24 2.03 -12.39
N LEU A 64 0.36 1.07 -13.10
CA LEU A 64 -0.18 0.59 -14.38
C LEU A 64 -1.57 -0.03 -14.23
N ALA A 65 -1.78 -0.83 -13.17
CA ALA A 65 -3.10 -1.36 -12.84
C ALA A 65 -4.12 -0.26 -12.52
N ALA A 66 -3.72 0.78 -11.78
CA ALA A 66 -4.60 1.91 -11.49
C ALA A 66 -5.01 2.66 -12.77
N VAL A 67 -4.08 2.87 -13.71
CA VAL A 67 -4.37 3.51 -15.01
C VAL A 67 -5.33 2.65 -15.84
N LEU A 68 -5.10 1.34 -15.91
CA LEU A 68 -6.01 0.42 -16.62
C LEU A 68 -7.41 0.45 -16.03
N VAL A 69 -7.55 0.38 -14.71
CA VAL A 69 -8.85 0.44 -14.04
C VAL A 69 -9.53 1.78 -14.29
N PHE A 70 -8.77 2.88 -14.29
CA PHE A 70 -9.30 4.20 -14.62
C PHE A 70 -9.84 4.27 -16.05
N LEU A 71 -9.11 3.73 -17.04
CA LEU A 71 -9.57 3.66 -18.43
C LEU A 71 -10.84 2.82 -18.59
N ILE A 72 -10.91 1.68 -17.92
CA ILE A 72 -12.11 0.83 -17.92
C ILE A 72 -13.28 1.58 -17.30
N ALA A 73 -13.08 2.23 -16.14
CA ALA A 73 -14.12 3.00 -15.46
C ALA A 73 -14.68 4.14 -16.33
N LEU A 74 -13.80 4.85 -17.04
CA LEU A 74 -14.20 5.89 -18.01
C LEU A 74 -15.04 5.31 -19.14
N LEU A 75 -14.60 4.19 -19.73
CA LEU A 75 -15.30 3.56 -20.85
C LEU A 75 -16.69 3.06 -20.41
N THR A 76 -16.80 2.45 -19.23
CA THR A 76 -18.08 2.02 -18.68
C THR A 76 -18.99 3.18 -18.31
N SER A 77 -18.44 4.27 -17.76
CA SER A 77 -19.21 5.50 -17.48
C SER A 77 -19.76 6.10 -18.77
N TYR A 78 -18.96 6.13 -19.84
CA TYR A 78 -19.39 6.62 -21.14
C TYR A 78 -20.52 5.75 -21.73
N ILE A 79 -20.36 4.42 -21.72
CA ILE A 79 -21.38 3.49 -22.21
C ILE A 79 -22.68 3.62 -21.40
N ALA A 80 -22.60 3.71 -20.07
CA ALA A 80 -23.76 3.85 -19.20
C ALA A 80 -24.50 5.18 -19.40
N ALA A 81 -23.76 6.28 -19.56
CA ALA A 81 -24.37 7.57 -19.86
C ALA A 81 -25.03 7.57 -21.25
N HIS A 82 -24.31 7.07 -22.26
CA HIS A 82 -24.80 7.03 -23.64
C HIS A 82 -26.02 6.11 -23.80
N SER A 83 -26.06 4.97 -23.10
CA SER A 83 -27.21 4.05 -23.15
C SER A 83 -28.47 4.67 -22.53
N VAL A 84 -28.35 5.36 -21.39
CA VAL A 84 -29.47 6.07 -20.77
C VAL A 84 -29.96 7.22 -21.65
N GLN A 85 -29.04 7.94 -22.31
CA GLN A 85 -29.39 9.01 -23.23
C GLN A 85 -30.13 8.50 -24.48
N LEU A 86 -29.71 7.37 -25.06
CA LEU A 86 -30.40 6.71 -26.17
C LEU A 86 -31.82 6.25 -25.79
N LEU A 87 -32.02 5.87 -24.53
CA LEU A 87 -33.32 5.47 -23.99
C LEU A 87 -34.24 6.68 -23.68
N GLY A 88 -33.81 7.90 -24.00
CA GLY A 88 -34.57 9.13 -23.72
C GLY A 88 -34.56 9.52 -22.24
N GLY A 89 -33.59 9.02 -21.47
CA GLY A 89 -33.42 9.37 -20.06
C GLY A 89 -33.16 10.86 -19.86
N SER A 90 -33.62 11.39 -18.73
CA SER A 90 -33.36 12.78 -18.37
C SER A 90 -31.86 13.00 -18.08
N TRP A 91 -31.40 14.24 -18.24
CA TRP A 91 -29.99 14.60 -18.05
C TRP A 91 -29.44 14.15 -16.68
N LEU A 92 -30.27 14.21 -15.63
CA LEU A 92 -29.92 13.84 -14.27
C LEU A 92 -29.72 12.32 -14.13
N LEU A 93 -30.52 11.53 -14.85
CA LEU A 93 -30.46 10.07 -14.87
C LEU A 93 -29.21 9.59 -15.63
N THR A 94 -28.88 10.25 -16.75
CA THR A 94 -27.64 10.05 -17.50
C THR A 94 -26.40 10.33 -16.63
N PHE A 95 -26.44 11.44 -15.88
CA PHE A 95 -25.34 11.82 -14.99
C PHE A 95 -25.15 10.81 -13.84
N MET A 96 -26.24 10.37 -13.21
CA MET A 96 -26.20 9.36 -12.15
C MET A 96 -25.72 8.00 -12.65
N ALA A 97 -26.13 7.58 -13.85
CA ALA A 97 -25.66 6.33 -14.45
C ALA A 97 -24.15 6.34 -14.73
N GLY A 98 -23.62 7.44 -15.25
CA GLY A 98 -22.18 7.62 -15.46
C GLY A 98 -21.40 7.60 -14.15
N LEU A 99 -21.81 8.41 -13.17
CA LEU A 99 -21.18 8.46 -11.85
C LEU A 99 -21.20 7.11 -11.13
N GLY A 100 -22.35 6.43 -11.13
CA GLY A 100 -22.49 5.12 -10.50
C GLY A 100 -21.58 4.08 -11.14
N ALA A 101 -21.48 4.05 -12.46
CA ALA A 101 -20.56 3.16 -13.17
C ALA A 101 -19.10 3.43 -12.78
N TYR A 102 -18.67 4.70 -12.74
CA TYR A 102 -17.31 5.05 -12.30
C TYR A 102 -17.03 4.62 -10.85
N GLU A 103 -17.96 4.90 -9.93
CA GLU A 103 -17.79 4.60 -8.50
C GLU A 103 -17.64 3.10 -8.21
N ILE A 104 -18.33 2.23 -8.94
CA ILE A 104 -18.21 0.78 -8.78
C ILE A 104 -16.75 0.32 -8.98
N TYR A 105 -16.08 0.82 -10.03
CA TYR A 105 -14.69 0.48 -10.30
C TYR A 105 -13.73 1.14 -9.30
N SER A 106 -14.00 2.39 -8.91
CA SER A 106 -13.25 3.14 -7.90
C SER A 106 -13.21 2.38 -6.56
N ILE A 107 -14.39 1.95 -6.09
CA ILE A 107 -14.57 1.24 -4.82
C ILE A 107 -13.97 -0.16 -4.94
N GLY A 108 -14.23 -0.88 -6.03
CA GLY A 108 -13.67 -2.20 -6.28
C GLY A 108 -12.14 -2.20 -6.26
N PHE A 109 -11.51 -1.20 -6.89
CA PHE A 109 -10.06 -1.04 -6.86
C PHE A 109 -9.53 -0.76 -5.45
N ARG A 110 -10.17 0.15 -4.71
CA ARG A 110 -9.79 0.44 -3.31
C ARG A 110 -9.90 -0.80 -2.42
N TRP A 111 -10.96 -1.59 -2.59
CA TRP A 111 -11.12 -2.86 -1.88
C TRP A 111 -10.03 -3.86 -2.26
N CYS A 112 -9.71 -3.99 -3.55
CA CYS A 112 -8.62 -4.84 -4.02
C CYS A 112 -7.27 -4.41 -3.41
N CYS A 113 -6.95 -3.11 -3.42
CA CYS A 113 -5.73 -2.58 -2.80
C CYS A 113 -5.69 -2.81 -1.28
N ARG A 114 -6.84 -2.75 -0.58
CA ARG A 114 -6.92 -3.05 0.85
C ARG A 114 -6.69 -4.54 1.14
N LEU A 115 -7.21 -5.43 0.30
CA LEU A 115 -7.06 -6.88 0.45
C LEU A 115 -5.66 -7.39 0.11
N THR A 116 -5.05 -6.81 -0.94
CA THR A 116 -3.73 -7.20 -1.48
C THR A 116 -2.58 -6.38 -0.89
N GLY A 117 -2.87 -5.24 -0.26
CA GLY A 117 -1.89 -4.40 0.41
C GLY A 117 -1.25 -5.11 1.62
N PRO A 118 -0.09 -4.62 2.11
CA PRO A 118 0.57 -5.20 3.28
C PRO A 118 -0.40 -5.18 4.45
N ARG A 119 -0.94 -6.36 4.77
CA ARG A 119 -1.88 -6.55 5.86
C ARG A 119 -1.19 -6.09 7.14
N ARG A 120 -1.64 -4.96 7.70
CA ARG A 120 -1.29 -4.50 9.05
C ARG A 120 -1.93 -5.43 10.08
N PHE A 121 -1.63 -6.73 10.03
CA PHE A 121 -1.99 -7.63 11.10
C PHE A 121 -1.07 -7.31 12.28
N ARG A 122 -1.63 -6.58 13.24
CA ARG A 122 -1.22 -6.62 14.64
C ARG A 122 -1.54 -8.03 15.13
N VAL A 123 -0.53 -8.90 15.17
CA VAL A 123 -0.50 -10.07 16.04
C VAL A 123 0.84 -10.00 16.76
#